data_AF-A0A3Q3K5E4-F1
#
_entry.id   AF-A0A3Q3K5E4-F1
#
_cell.length_a   1.000
_cell.length_b   1.000
_cell.length_c   1.000
_cell.angle_alpha   90.00
_cell.angle_beta   90.00
_cell.angle_gamma   90.00
#
_symmetry.space_group_name_H-M   'P 1'
#
loop_
_entity.id
_entity.type
_entity.pdbx_description
1 polymer ?
#
loop_
_entity_poly.entity_id
_entity_poly.type
_entity_poly.pdbx_seq_one_letter_code
_entity_poly.pdbx_strand_id
1 'polypeptide(L)'
;MSYLEWAESQLAELELLSSMFPTQEELEVTDQVALAELRAYVEGSAPRDSPPSSRPHFLIKQKLDTGSTEMTDVILSCAYTSEYPSVLPEITIRCASLNRAQQTQLHADLSAYLIGNFQGEVCVLSAVNWVKENLHLFINRSLSTAPAPKKEFASPRSRSQEVFSRLWIYSHHIYNKAKRKNILEWSKELGLSGFSMPGKPGIVCVEGSQSACEEFWSRVKVLTWKKIMIRHREDIPLDHQGEDSRNVESIDCLRKFSGFEEAVFDPHGNRGNHMDLGQLYQFLNEKGCCDVFQIYFGIEGR
;
A
#
# COMPACT_ATOMS: atom_id res chain seq x y z
N MET A 1 -8.50 -31.56 4.37
CA MET A 1 -8.86 -31.27 5.77
C MET A 1 -10.33 -30.88 5.82
N SER A 2 -11.06 -31.36 6.82
CA SER A 2 -12.42 -30.91 7.12
C SER A 2 -12.37 -29.52 7.78
N TYR A 3 -13.48 -28.79 7.72
CA TYR A 3 -13.58 -27.48 8.37
C TYR A 3 -13.34 -27.55 9.89
N LEU A 4 -13.66 -28.69 10.52
CA LEU A 4 -13.39 -28.94 11.94
C LEU A 4 -11.88 -29.04 12.21
N GLU A 5 -11.13 -29.75 11.38
CA GLU A 5 -9.67 -29.89 11.52
C GLU A 5 -8.96 -28.53 11.37
N TRP A 6 -9.46 -27.65 10.50
CA TRP A 6 -8.98 -26.27 10.40
C TRP A 6 -9.27 -25.48 11.67
N ALA A 7 -10.49 -25.55 12.19
CA ALA A 7 -10.86 -24.87 13.43
C ALA A 7 -10.05 -25.37 14.63
N GLU A 8 -9.80 -26.68 14.73
CA GLU A 8 -8.94 -27.28 15.76
C GLU A 8 -7.50 -26.76 15.65
N SER A 9 -6.94 -26.72 14.44
CA SER A 9 -5.59 -26.20 14.20
C SER A 9 -5.46 -24.72 14.56
N GLN A 10 -6.48 -23.92 14.22
CA GLN A 10 -6.55 -22.49 14.55
C GLN A 10 -6.61 -22.24 16.05
N LEU A 11 -7.46 -23.00 16.76
CA LEU A 11 -7.58 -22.89 18.21
C LEU A 11 -6.29 -23.32 18.91
N ALA A 12 -5.69 -24.44 18.49
CA ALA A 12 -4.45 -24.93 19.06
C ALA A 12 -3.28 -23.94 18.86
N GLU A 13 -3.16 -23.31 17.69
CA GLU A 13 -2.14 -22.29 17.46
C GLU A 13 -2.37 -21.05 18.34
N LEU A 14 -3.62 -20.60 18.52
CA LEU A 14 -3.92 -19.46 19.38
C LEU A 14 -3.64 -19.74 20.86
N GLU A 15 -3.94 -20.95 21.33
CA GLU A 15 -3.63 -21.37 22.70
C GLU A 15 -2.11 -21.47 22.92
N LEU A 16 -1.38 -21.99 21.93
CA LEU A 16 0.08 -21.98 21.93
C LEU A 16 0.64 -20.56 21.98
N LEU A 17 0.16 -19.65 21.12
CA LEU A 17 0.58 -18.25 21.12
C LEU A 17 0.27 -17.58 22.46
N SER A 18 -0.89 -17.85 23.05
CA SER A 18 -1.27 -17.32 24.37
C SER A 18 -0.37 -17.85 25.49
N SER A 19 0.14 -19.08 25.37
CA SER A 19 1.13 -19.63 26.29
C SER A 19 2.53 -19.05 26.07
N MET A 20 2.89 -18.71 24.82
CA MET A 20 4.19 -18.12 24.48
C MET A 20 4.28 -16.63 24.79
N PHE A 21 3.15 -15.93 24.75
CA PHE A 21 3.01 -14.49 25.01
C PHE A 21 1.98 -14.30 26.14
N PRO A 22 2.35 -14.61 27.40
CA PRO A 22 1.39 -14.69 28.51
C PRO A 22 0.86 -13.34 28.96
N THR A 23 1.48 -12.23 28.55
CA THR A 23 1.07 -10.88 28.96
C THR A 23 0.09 -10.26 27.95
N GLN A 24 -0.91 -9.51 28.45
CA GLN A 24 -1.83 -8.73 27.59
C GLN A 24 -1.11 -7.61 26.82
N GLU A 25 0.10 -7.24 27.26
CA GLU A 25 0.96 -6.30 26.55
C GLU A 25 1.65 -6.94 25.34
N GLU A 26 1.79 -8.27 25.30
CA GLU A 26 2.45 -9.00 24.21
C GLU A 26 1.45 -9.63 23.23
N LEU A 27 0.31 -10.16 23.71
CA LEU A 27 -0.75 -10.72 22.87
C LEU A 27 -2.11 -10.16 23.29
N GLU A 28 -2.79 -9.55 22.34
CA GLU A 28 -4.14 -8.99 22.52
C GLU A 28 -5.08 -9.57 21.46
N VAL A 29 -6.03 -10.41 21.89
CA VAL A 29 -7.14 -10.87 21.02
C VAL A 29 -8.21 -9.79 20.99
N THR A 30 -8.35 -9.11 19.86
CA THR A 30 -9.27 -7.99 19.69
C THR A 30 -10.71 -8.44 19.51
N ASP A 31 -10.92 -9.64 18.96
CA ASP A 31 -12.24 -10.25 18.78
C ASP A 31 -12.43 -11.47 19.69
N GLN A 32 -12.77 -11.22 20.95
CA GLN A 32 -13.03 -12.29 21.93
C GLN A 32 -14.30 -13.09 21.62
N VAL A 33 -15.25 -12.50 20.89
CA VAL A 33 -16.49 -13.18 20.50
C VAL A 33 -16.18 -14.25 19.46
N ALA A 34 -15.42 -13.91 18.42
CA ALA A 34 -15.00 -14.88 17.41
C ALA A 34 -14.15 -16.02 18.00
N LEU A 35 -13.32 -15.74 19.00
CA LEU A 35 -12.56 -16.77 19.73
C LEU A 35 -13.49 -17.72 20.50
N ALA A 36 -14.49 -17.18 21.20
CA ALA A 36 -15.47 -17.98 21.93
C ALA A 36 -16.33 -18.84 20.99
N GLU A 37 -16.74 -18.30 19.84
CA GLU A 37 -17.44 -19.04 18.79
C GLU A 37 -16.59 -20.17 18.21
N LEU A 38 -15.31 -19.89 17.92
CA LEU A 38 -14.36 -20.89 17.43
C LEU A 38 -14.18 -22.03 18.44
N ARG A 39 -13.97 -21.69 19.73
CA ARG A 39 -13.83 -22.68 20.81
C ARG A 39 -15.10 -23.52 20.97
N ALA A 40 -16.28 -22.89 20.98
CA ALA A 40 -17.56 -23.60 21.09
C ALA A 40 -17.81 -24.56 19.91
N TYR A 41 -17.37 -24.19 18.71
CA TYR A 41 -17.45 -25.04 17.52
C TYR A 41 -16.53 -26.27 17.63
N VAL A 42 -15.29 -26.08 18.08
CA VAL A 42 -14.32 -27.17 18.27
C VAL A 42 -14.76 -28.13 19.38
N GLU A 43 -15.23 -27.60 20.51
CA GLU A 43 -15.69 -28.40 21.66
C GLU A 43 -17.02 -29.14 21.40
N GLY A 44 -17.69 -28.87 20.28
CA GLY A 44 -18.97 -29.49 19.91
C GLY A 44 -20.17 -28.91 20.66
N SER A 45 -20.00 -27.77 21.32
CA SER A 45 -21.05 -27.02 22.02
C SER A 45 -21.96 -26.24 21.05
N ALA A 46 -21.55 -26.08 19.80
CA ALA A 46 -22.30 -25.45 18.71
C ALA A 46 -22.69 -26.46 17.60
N PRO A 47 -23.73 -26.17 16.78
CA PRO A 47 -24.13 -27.05 15.69
C PRO A 47 -23.02 -27.21 14.64
N ARG A 48 -22.63 -28.45 14.34
CA ARG A 48 -21.55 -28.75 13.37
C ARG A 48 -21.85 -28.31 11.94
N ASP A 49 -23.14 -28.11 11.63
CA ASP A 49 -23.64 -27.71 10.31
C ASP A 49 -23.46 -26.21 10.01
N SER A 50 -23.16 -25.40 11.03
CA SER A 50 -22.96 -23.96 10.89
C SER A 50 -21.54 -23.55 11.32
N PRO A 51 -20.56 -23.54 10.41
CA PRO A 51 -19.23 -23.01 10.69
C PRO A 51 -19.29 -21.55 11.21
N PRO A 52 -18.37 -21.11 12.10
CA PRO A 52 -18.35 -19.73 12.55
C PRO A 52 -18.13 -18.80 11.36
N SER A 53 -18.96 -17.76 11.26
CA SER A 53 -18.86 -16.75 10.19
C SER A 53 -17.72 -15.76 10.43
N SER A 54 -17.30 -15.62 11.68
CA SER A 54 -16.21 -14.76 12.12
C SER A 54 -14.97 -15.58 12.44
N ARG A 55 -13.81 -14.92 12.44
CA ARG A 55 -12.54 -15.50 12.88
C ARG A 55 -11.80 -14.53 13.77
N PRO A 56 -11.06 -15.04 14.76
CA PRO A 56 -10.38 -14.20 15.72
C PRO A 56 -9.34 -13.31 15.03
N HIS A 57 -9.42 -12.03 15.37
CA HIS A 57 -8.39 -11.04 15.09
C HIS A 57 -7.56 -10.85 16.35
N PHE A 58 -6.25 -10.76 16.20
CA PHE A 58 -5.36 -10.56 17.34
C PHE A 58 -4.09 -9.81 16.95
N LEU A 59 -3.46 -9.21 17.96
CA LEU A 59 -2.27 -8.38 17.85
C LEU A 59 -1.16 -9.02 18.67
N ILE A 60 -0.01 -9.26 18.05
CA ILE A 60 1.23 -9.63 18.74
C ILE A 60 2.11 -8.40 18.77
N LYS A 61 2.38 -7.87 19.96
CA LYS A 61 3.23 -6.71 20.21
C LYS A 61 4.58 -7.20 20.71
N GLN A 62 5.65 -6.74 20.09
CA GLN A 62 7.00 -7.13 20.42
C GLN A 62 7.93 -5.94 20.51
N LYS A 63 8.78 -5.97 21.53
CA LYS A 63 9.90 -5.05 21.69
C LYS A 63 11.13 -5.73 21.12
N LEU A 64 11.64 -5.19 20.03
CA LEU A 64 12.79 -5.76 19.33
C LEU A 64 14.01 -4.86 19.50
N ASP A 65 15.12 -5.48 19.85
CA ASP A 65 16.42 -4.83 19.86
C ASP A 65 16.94 -4.76 18.43
N THR A 66 17.04 -3.53 17.91
CA THR A 66 17.37 -3.25 16.52
C THR A 66 18.77 -2.65 16.38
N GLY A 67 19.60 -2.72 17.42
CA GLY A 67 20.98 -2.20 17.43
C GLY A 67 21.10 -0.70 17.72
N SER A 68 19.99 -0.03 18.04
CA SER A 68 19.93 1.34 18.58
C SER A 68 19.74 1.31 20.10
N THR A 69 20.12 2.37 20.81
CA THR A 69 20.01 2.47 22.30
C THR A 69 18.58 2.32 22.85
N GLU A 70 17.56 2.31 21.98
CA GLU A 70 16.14 2.14 22.31
C GLU A 70 15.54 0.92 21.62
N MET A 71 14.73 0.15 22.36
CA MET A 71 13.94 -0.97 21.83
C MET A 71 12.83 -0.45 20.92
N THR A 72 12.68 -1.07 19.74
CA THR A 72 11.63 -0.70 18.79
C THR A 72 10.36 -1.52 19.04
N ASP A 73 9.22 -0.83 19.19
CA ASP A 73 7.92 -1.47 19.24
C ASP A 73 7.45 -1.90 17.84
N VAL A 74 7.11 -3.18 17.72
CA VAL A 74 6.55 -3.80 16.51
C VAL A 74 5.23 -4.48 16.85
N ILE A 75 4.23 -4.27 16.00
CA ILE A 75 2.89 -4.83 16.17
C ILE A 75 2.55 -5.65 14.93
N LEU A 76 2.30 -6.94 15.11
CA LEU A 76 1.80 -7.84 14.08
C LEU A 76 0.30 -8.03 14.30
N SER A 77 -0.51 -7.55 13.37
CA SER A 77 -1.96 -7.77 13.36
C SER A 77 -2.27 -8.96 12.48
N CYS A 78 -2.84 -10.00 13.07
CA CYS A 78 -3.16 -11.26 12.41
C CYS A 78 -4.68 -11.46 12.34
N ALA A 79 -5.16 -11.87 11.17
CA ALA A 79 -6.55 -12.27 10.95
C ALA A 79 -6.58 -13.68 10.36
N TYR A 80 -7.27 -14.60 11.04
CA TYR A 80 -7.47 -15.94 10.49
C TYR A 80 -8.56 -15.91 9.42
N THR A 81 -8.32 -16.68 8.35
CA THR A 81 -9.35 -16.97 7.37
C THR A 81 -10.06 -18.27 7.75
N SER A 82 -11.27 -18.48 7.24
CA SER A 82 -12.03 -19.70 7.54
C SER A 82 -11.37 -20.99 7.02
N GLU A 83 -10.44 -20.85 6.05
CA GLU A 83 -9.72 -21.94 5.39
C GLU A 83 -8.28 -22.13 5.90
N TYR A 84 -7.80 -21.27 6.80
CA TYR A 84 -6.47 -21.41 7.42
C TYR A 84 -6.42 -22.70 8.28
N PRO A 85 -5.37 -23.55 8.20
CA PRO A 85 -4.06 -23.35 7.57
C PRO A 85 -3.93 -23.64 6.07
N SER A 86 -4.99 -24.06 5.39
CA SER A 86 -4.94 -24.30 3.93
C SER A 86 -4.70 -23.02 3.12
N VAL A 87 -5.23 -21.89 3.59
CA VAL A 87 -4.96 -20.55 3.05
C VAL A 87 -4.30 -19.73 4.14
N LEU A 88 -3.22 -19.01 3.79
CA LEU A 88 -2.48 -18.19 4.74
C LEU A 88 -3.36 -17.15 5.45
N PRO A 89 -3.01 -16.78 6.69
CA PRO A 89 -3.71 -15.73 7.41
C PRO A 89 -3.28 -14.36 6.88
N GLU A 90 -4.12 -13.34 7.10
CA GLU A 90 -3.75 -11.96 6.79
C GLU A 90 -2.87 -11.43 7.93
N ILE A 91 -1.59 -11.18 7.65
CA ILE A 91 -0.64 -10.66 8.64
C ILE A 91 -0.16 -9.29 8.17
N THR A 92 -0.45 -8.25 8.96
CA THR A 92 0.05 -6.90 8.72
C THR A 92 1.01 -6.47 9.82
N ILE A 93 2.14 -5.90 9.44
CA ILE A 93 3.19 -5.48 10.38
C ILE A 93 3.19 -3.96 10.47
N ARG A 94 3.15 -3.43 11.68
CA ARG A 94 3.30 -2.01 11.99
C ARG A 94 4.52 -1.82 12.86
N CYS A 95 5.42 -0.96 12.40
CA CYS A 95 6.61 -0.57 13.15
C CYS A 95 6.83 0.93 12.95
N ALA A 96 6.96 1.68 14.04
CA ALA A 96 7.13 3.14 13.99
C ALA A 96 8.48 3.54 13.35
N SER A 97 9.50 2.69 13.51
CA SER A 97 10.85 2.90 12.97
C SER A 97 10.99 2.60 11.47
N LEU A 98 9.95 2.07 10.84
CA LEU A 98 9.93 1.74 9.41
C LEU A 98 9.13 2.76 8.60
N ASN A 99 9.70 3.20 7.48
CA ASN A 99 8.97 3.99 6.49
C ASN A 99 8.02 3.12 5.65
N ARG A 100 7.12 3.75 4.88
CA ARG A 100 6.10 3.03 4.10
C ARG A 100 6.68 2.05 3.07
N ALA A 101 7.78 2.42 2.41
CA ALA A 101 8.43 1.56 1.43
C ALA A 101 9.03 0.32 2.10
N GLN A 102 9.65 0.50 3.26
CA GLN A 102 10.18 -0.59 4.09
C GLN A 102 9.08 -1.49 4.64
N GLN A 103 7.97 -0.93 5.12
CA GLN A 103 6.82 -1.73 5.56
C GLN A 103 6.21 -2.53 4.40
N THR A 104 6.11 -1.93 3.21
CA THR A 104 5.58 -2.62 2.02
C THR A 104 6.52 -3.75 1.58
N GLN A 105 7.83 -3.51 1.58
CA GLN A 105 8.82 -4.53 1.25
C GLN A 105 8.84 -5.64 2.31
N LEU A 106 8.82 -5.30 3.60
CA LEU A 106 8.76 -6.26 4.70
C LEU A 106 7.52 -7.15 4.59
N HIS A 107 6.36 -6.56 4.25
CA HIS A 107 5.13 -7.31 4.04
C HIS A 107 5.21 -8.21 2.81
N ALA A 108 5.78 -7.74 1.70
CA ALA A 108 5.97 -8.53 0.49
C ALA A 108 6.91 -9.72 0.73
N ASP A 109 8.03 -9.48 1.41
CA ASP A 109 9.02 -10.49 1.73
C ASP A 109 8.47 -11.52 2.74
N LEU A 110 7.73 -11.07 3.77
CA LEU A 110 7.03 -11.97 4.68
C LEU A 110 6.01 -12.82 3.93
N SER A 111 5.21 -12.22 3.05
CA SER A 111 4.21 -12.96 2.26
C SER A 111 4.87 -14.01 1.38
N ALA A 112 5.98 -13.66 0.71
CA ALA A 112 6.74 -14.60 -0.10
C ALA A 112 7.34 -15.74 0.73
N TYR A 113 7.89 -15.43 1.91
CA TYR A 113 8.40 -16.43 2.86
C TYR A 113 7.31 -17.41 3.30
N LEU A 114 6.12 -16.90 3.66
CA LEU A 114 5.03 -17.75 4.11
C LEU A 114 4.49 -18.65 2.99
N ILE A 115 4.30 -18.11 1.78
CA ILE A 115 3.85 -18.88 0.61
C ILE A 115 4.87 -19.96 0.22
N GLY A 116 6.16 -19.67 0.35
CA GLY A 116 7.24 -20.59 -0.04
C GLY A 116 7.50 -21.73 0.95
N ASN A 117 7.20 -21.54 2.24
CA ASN A 117 7.59 -22.48 3.30
C ASN A 117 6.41 -23.18 4.00
N PHE A 118 5.19 -22.64 3.91
CA PHE A 118 4.03 -23.18 4.62
C PHE A 118 2.88 -23.42 3.65
N GLN A 119 2.48 -24.69 3.50
CA GLN A 119 1.33 -25.11 2.71
C GLN A 119 0.47 -26.05 3.56
N GLY A 120 -0.65 -25.55 4.09
CA GLY A 120 -1.53 -26.34 4.94
C GLY A 120 -1.07 -26.49 6.39
N GLU A 121 -0.06 -25.73 6.82
CA GLU A 121 0.46 -25.74 8.19
C GLU A 121 0.30 -24.37 8.86
N VAL A 122 0.24 -24.39 10.19
CA VAL A 122 0.16 -23.18 11.01
C VAL A 122 1.49 -22.41 10.97
N CYS A 123 1.44 -21.08 10.81
CA CYS A 123 2.62 -20.30 10.42
C CYS A 123 2.77 -18.96 11.17
N VAL A 124 1.90 -18.60 12.12
CA VAL A 124 1.96 -17.28 12.79
C VAL A 124 3.21 -17.13 13.64
N LEU A 125 3.60 -18.17 14.38
CA LEU A 125 4.85 -18.12 15.16
C LEU A 125 6.08 -18.00 14.24
N SER A 126 6.06 -18.68 13.09
CA SER A 126 7.11 -18.59 12.07
C SER A 126 7.18 -17.20 11.46
N ALA A 127 6.03 -16.56 11.20
CA ALA A 127 5.96 -15.17 10.74
C ALA A 127 6.57 -14.21 11.77
N VAL A 128 6.22 -14.40 13.04
CA VAL A 128 6.80 -13.64 14.15
C VAL A 128 8.33 -13.77 14.18
N ASN A 129 8.85 -14.99 14.14
CA ASN A 129 10.31 -15.22 14.18
C ASN A 129 11.01 -14.63 12.96
N TRP A 130 10.44 -14.79 11.77
CA TRP A 130 10.96 -14.20 10.55
C TRP A 130 11.05 -12.66 10.67
N VAL A 131 10.02 -12.02 11.23
CA VAL A 131 10.05 -10.57 11.48
C VAL A 131 11.17 -10.22 12.46
N LYS A 132 11.32 -10.95 13.58
CA LYS A 132 12.42 -10.72 14.53
C LYS A 132 13.79 -10.77 13.86
N GLU A 133 14.01 -11.77 13.00
CA GLU A 133 15.28 -12.00 12.33
C GLU A 133 15.56 -11.00 11.21
N ASN A 134 14.54 -10.54 10.48
CA ASN A 134 14.75 -9.73 9.27
C ASN A 134 14.53 -8.22 9.51
N LEU A 135 13.82 -7.82 10.56
CA LEU A 135 13.44 -6.43 10.81
C LEU A 135 14.65 -5.47 10.87
N HIS A 136 15.77 -5.90 11.48
CA HIS A 136 16.96 -5.08 11.62
C HIS A 136 17.57 -4.67 10.27
N LEU A 137 17.40 -5.48 9.21
CA LEU A 137 17.85 -5.16 7.86
C LEU A 137 17.08 -3.96 7.28
N PHE A 138 15.80 -3.85 7.63
CA PHE A 138 14.94 -2.75 7.20
C PHE A 138 15.20 -1.48 8.00
N ILE A 139 15.52 -1.60 9.29
CA ILE A 139 15.82 -0.45 10.17
C ILE A 139 17.24 0.10 9.93
N ASN A 140 18.25 -0.75 9.73
CA ASN A 140 19.59 -0.26 9.40
C ASN A 140 19.61 0.47 8.05
N ARG A 141 18.74 0.05 7.12
CA ARG A 141 18.51 0.76 5.86
C ARG A 141 17.85 2.13 6.06
N SER A 142 17.06 2.36 7.14
CA SER A 142 16.53 3.69 7.46
C SER A 142 17.53 4.59 8.19
N LEU A 143 18.42 4.03 9.03
CA LEU A 143 19.46 4.80 9.73
C LEU A 143 20.58 5.30 8.80
N SER A 144 20.92 4.56 7.73
CA SER A 144 21.79 5.07 6.66
C SER A 144 21.13 6.15 5.78
N THR A 145 19.85 6.47 5.99
CA THR A 145 19.11 7.54 5.30
C THR A 145 18.78 8.73 6.21
N ALA A 146 19.62 9.04 7.19
CA ALA A 146 19.55 10.33 7.91
C ALA A 146 20.11 11.48 7.03
N PRO A 147 19.45 12.65 6.95
CA PRO A 147 19.90 13.77 6.13
C PRO A 147 21.05 14.50 6.83
N ALA A 148 22.28 14.33 6.33
CA ALA A 148 23.41 15.13 6.80
C ALA A 148 23.29 16.60 6.31
N PRO A 149 23.66 17.59 7.14
CA PRO A 149 23.59 18.99 6.78
C PRO A 149 24.62 19.28 5.68
N LYS A 150 24.17 20.02 4.68
CA LYS A 150 24.93 20.58 3.56
C LYS A 150 26.35 20.96 3.96
N LYS A 151 27.35 20.27 3.40
CA LYS A 151 28.64 20.87 3.04
C LYS A 151 29.16 20.20 1.79
N GLU A 152 29.31 21.03 0.77
CA GLU A 152 30.00 20.76 -0.48
C GLU A 152 31.30 20.01 -0.22
N PHE A 153 31.48 18.83 -0.81
CA PHE A 153 32.74 18.42 -1.45
C PHE A 153 32.43 17.24 -2.37
N ALA A 154 32.85 17.38 -3.62
CA ALA A 154 32.61 16.46 -4.72
C ALA A 154 33.31 15.11 -4.51
N SER A 155 32.58 14.01 -4.69
CA SER A 155 33.06 12.71 -5.21
C SER A 155 31.84 11.79 -5.50
N PRO A 156 31.98 10.77 -6.36
CA PRO A 156 30.98 10.45 -7.37
C PRO A 156 29.77 9.69 -6.81
N ARG A 157 28.59 10.21 -7.15
CA ARG A 157 27.28 9.63 -6.89
C ARG A 157 27.23 8.18 -7.38
N SER A 158 26.91 7.24 -6.50
CA SER A 158 26.21 6.03 -6.93
C SER A 158 24.93 6.51 -7.64
N ARG A 159 24.87 6.31 -8.96
CA ARG A 159 23.71 6.67 -9.78
C ARG A 159 22.54 5.81 -9.32
N SER A 160 21.73 6.33 -8.40
CA SER A 160 20.37 5.83 -8.19
C SER A 160 19.68 5.92 -9.55
N GLN A 161 19.21 4.78 -10.07
CA GLN A 161 18.45 4.74 -11.32
C GLN A 161 17.29 5.73 -11.18
N GLU A 162 17.31 6.82 -11.97
CA GLU A 162 16.21 7.75 -11.98
C GLU A 162 15.03 7.07 -12.67
N VAL A 163 13.90 6.95 -11.97
CA VAL A 163 12.68 6.35 -12.50
C VAL A 163 11.68 7.46 -12.76
N PHE A 164 11.15 7.51 -13.97
CA PHE A 164 9.97 8.31 -14.30
C PHE A 164 8.74 7.53 -13.86
N SER A 165 7.81 8.18 -13.18
CA SER A 165 6.56 7.57 -12.75
C SER A 165 5.36 8.38 -13.22
N ARG A 166 4.29 7.68 -13.62
CA ARG A 166 2.96 8.26 -13.85
C ARG A 166 1.94 7.55 -12.97
N LEU A 167 1.26 8.30 -12.12
CA LEU A 167 0.22 7.80 -11.22
C LEU A 167 -1.15 8.21 -11.72
N TRP A 168 -2.04 7.22 -11.82
CA TRP A 168 -3.43 7.39 -12.21
C TRP A 168 -4.32 7.16 -10.99
N ILE A 169 -4.78 8.24 -10.36
CA ILE A 169 -5.50 8.24 -9.09
C ILE A 169 -7.00 8.40 -9.33
N TYR A 170 -7.78 7.55 -8.69
CA TYR A 170 -9.24 7.60 -8.66
C TYR A 170 -9.71 8.00 -7.27
N SER A 171 -10.69 8.90 -7.22
CA SER A 171 -11.41 9.26 -6.00
C SER A 171 -12.92 9.22 -6.23
N HIS A 172 -13.68 8.99 -5.16
CA HIS A 172 -15.14 9.01 -5.25
C HIS A 172 -15.68 10.38 -5.71
N HIS A 173 -15.03 11.49 -5.30
CA HIS A 173 -15.26 12.83 -5.82
C HIS A 173 -14.21 13.83 -5.30
N ILE A 174 -14.01 14.93 -6.04
CA ILE A 174 -13.21 16.09 -5.65
C ILE A 174 -14.06 17.36 -5.79
N TYR A 175 -14.88 17.66 -4.77
CA TYR A 175 -15.69 18.89 -4.72
C TYR A 175 -15.09 19.98 -3.83
N ASN A 176 -14.35 19.57 -2.81
CA ASN A 176 -13.81 20.48 -1.81
C ASN A 176 -12.73 21.39 -2.43
N LYS A 177 -12.93 22.72 -2.36
CA LYS A 177 -12.02 23.73 -2.92
C LYS A 177 -10.61 23.67 -2.32
N ALA A 178 -10.48 23.34 -1.03
CA ALA A 178 -9.17 23.19 -0.40
C ALA A 178 -8.42 21.97 -0.95
N LYS A 179 -9.12 20.85 -1.19
CA LYS A 179 -8.49 19.68 -1.85
C LYS A 179 -8.01 20.01 -3.26
N ARG A 180 -8.84 20.71 -4.05
CA ARG A 180 -8.49 21.18 -5.40
C ARG A 180 -7.24 22.08 -5.38
N LYS A 181 -7.22 23.05 -4.46
CA LYS A 181 -6.09 23.97 -4.28
C LYS A 181 -4.81 23.20 -3.89
N ASN A 182 -4.88 22.31 -2.90
CA ASN A 182 -3.73 21.51 -2.47
C ASN A 182 -3.16 20.65 -3.60
N ILE A 183 -4.03 20.02 -4.40
CA ILE A 183 -3.61 19.22 -5.57
C ILE A 183 -2.81 20.08 -6.56
N LEU A 184 -3.28 21.28 -6.89
CA LEU A 184 -2.57 22.20 -7.79
C LEU A 184 -1.24 22.69 -7.19
N GLU A 185 -1.25 23.13 -5.93
CA GLU A 185 -0.09 23.69 -5.25
C GLU A 185 1.02 22.64 -5.09
N TRP A 186 0.70 21.43 -4.63
CA TRP A 186 1.69 20.37 -4.44
C TRP A 186 2.22 19.83 -5.76
N SER A 187 1.40 19.76 -6.82
CA SER A 187 1.89 19.35 -8.14
C SER A 187 2.94 20.34 -8.66
N LYS A 188 2.67 21.65 -8.50
CA LYS A 188 3.63 22.71 -8.88
C LYS A 188 4.88 22.71 -8.02
N GLU A 189 4.73 22.57 -6.70
CA GLU A 189 5.84 22.50 -5.74
C GLU A 189 6.81 21.35 -6.06
N LEU A 190 6.26 20.20 -6.46
CA LEU A 190 7.02 18.98 -6.74
C LEU A 190 7.49 18.87 -8.21
N GLY A 191 7.21 19.87 -9.05
CA GLY A 191 7.60 19.85 -10.47
C GLY A 191 6.92 18.74 -11.29
N LEU A 192 5.70 18.36 -10.88
CA LEU A 192 4.90 17.34 -11.54
C LEU A 192 4.08 17.96 -12.68
N SER A 193 3.87 17.17 -13.73
CA SER A 193 2.90 17.46 -14.79
C SER A 193 1.72 16.50 -14.67
N GLY A 194 0.62 16.79 -15.37
CA GLY A 194 -0.58 15.97 -15.33
C GLY A 194 -1.85 16.80 -15.28
N PHE A 195 -2.89 16.25 -14.68
CA PHE A 195 -4.16 16.95 -14.54
C PHE A 195 -4.96 16.50 -13.32
N SER A 196 -5.88 17.35 -12.89
CA SER A 196 -6.94 17.00 -11.95
C SER A 196 -8.29 17.32 -12.55
N MET A 197 -9.15 16.32 -12.68
CA MET A 197 -10.56 16.48 -13.05
C MET A 197 -11.41 16.47 -11.76
N PRO A 198 -11.83 17.65 -11.26
CA PRO A 198 -12.76 17.73 -10.15
C PRO A 198 -14.14 17.22 -10.59
N GLY A 199 -14.96 16.77 -9.64
CA GLY A 199 -16.26 16.19 -9.95
C GLY A 199 -16.49 14.84 -9.29
N LYS A 200 -17.47 14.08 -9.81
CA LYS A 200 -17.75 12.69 -9.44
C LYS A 200 -17.79 11.84 -10.72
N PRO A 201 -16.88 10.86 -10.88
CA PRO A 201 -15.73 10.61 -10.01
C PRO A 201 -14.67 11.71 -10.14
N GLY A 202 -13.79 11.82 -9.14
CA GLY A 202 -12.66 12.74 -9.22
C GLY A 202 -11.43 11.98 -9.71
N ILE A 203 -10.78 12.48 -10.76
CA ILE A 203 -9.63 11.82 -11.40
C ILE A 203 -8.40 12.73 -11.25
N VAL A 204 -7.25 12.16 -10.90
CA VAL A 204 -5.99 12.88 -10.85
C VAL A 204 -4.93 12.04 -11.55
N CYS A 205 -4.19 12.65 -12.46
CA CYS A 205 -3.00 12.08 -13.06
C CYS A 205 -1.81 12.96 -12.69
N VAL A 206 -0.73 12.38 -12.17
CA VAL A 206 0.55 13.08 -12.00
C VAL A 206 1.66 12.27 -12.65
N GLU A 207 2.61 12.96 -13.28
CA GLU A 207 3.80 12.34 -13.85
C GLU A 207 5.05 13.20 -13.61
N GLY A 208 6.19 12.54 -13.46
CA GLY A 208 7.48 13.16 -13.15
C GLY A 208 8.44 12.15 -12.55
N SER A 209 9.38 12.61 -11.71
CA SER A 209 10.24 11.67 -10.98
C SER A 209 9.41 10.82 -10.00
N GLN A 210 9.79 9.56 -9.84
CA GLN A 210 9.10 8.62 -8.94
C GLN A 210 9.02 9.16 -7.51
N SER A 211 10.10 9.80 -7.02
CA SER A 211 10.15 10.40 -5.69
C SER A 211 9.14 11.56 -5.54
N ALA A 212 9.02 12.43 -6.55
CA ALA A 212 8.05 13.51 -6.53
C ALA A 212 6.61 12.98 -6.60
N CYS A 213 6.35 11.96 -7.42
CA CYS A 213 5.02 11.34 -7.52
C CYS A 213 4.59 10.66 -6.21
N GLU A 214 5.51 9.95 -5.55
CA GLU A 214 5.25 9.33 -4.24
C GLU A 214 5.01 10.36 -3.15
N GLU A 215 5.77 11.45 -3.13
CA GLU A 215 5.57 12.55 -2.18
C GLU A 215 4.21 13.25 -2.41
N PHE A 216 3.84 13.48 -3.66
CA PHE A 216 2.52 13.99 -3.99
C PHE A 216 1.41 13.06 -3.47
N TRP A 217 1.54 11.75 -3.72
CA TRP A 217 0.59 10.76 -3.24
C TRP A 217 0.53 10.68 -1.70
N SER A 218 1.69 10.82 -1.03
CA SER A 218 1.79 10.80 0.43
C SER A 218 0.96 11.91 1.07
N ARG A 219 0.99 13.12 0.48
CA ARG A 219 0.22 14.29 0.91
C ARG A 219 -1.26 14.19 0.54
N VAL A 220 -1.57 13.73 -0.68
CA VAL A 220 -2.95 13.66 -1.16
C VAL A 220 -3.76 12.61 -0.40
N LYS A 221 -3.21 11.41 -0.14
CA LYS A 221 -3.96 10.29 0.46
C LYS A 221 -4.44 10.57 1.90
N VAL A 222 -3.78 11.46 2.65
CA VAL A 222 -4.10 11.77 4.05
C VAL A 222 -5.18 12.84 4.20
N LEU A 223 -5.58 13.49 3.11
CA LEU A 223 -6.75 14.37 3.10
C LEU A 223 -8.03 13.55 3.34
N THR A 224 -9.14 14.23 3.68
CA THR A 224 -10.41 13.53 3.93
C THR A 224 -11.05 13.05 2.62
N TRP A 225 -11.10 11.73 2.43
CA TRP A 225 -11.69 11.05 1.26
C TRP A 225 -12.72 10.01 1.68
N LYS A 226 -13.81 9.89 0.92
CA LYS A 226 -14.73 8.74 1.05
C LYS A 226 -14.11 7.46 0.47
N LYS A 227 -13.35 7.61 -0.60
CA LYS A 227 -12.55 6.56 -1.27
C LYS A 227 -11.53 7.25 -2.17
N ILE A 228 -10.26 6.88 -2.07
CA ILE A 228 -9.18 7.30 -2.97
C ILE A 228 -8.21 6.13 -3.14
N MET A 229 -7.70 5.93 -4.36
CA MET A 229 -6.76 4.86 -4.68
C MET A 229 -5.98 5.18 -5.96
N ILE A 230 -4.78 4.64 -6.06
CA ILE A 230 -4.08 4.53 -7.34
C ILE A 230 -4.73 3.37 -8.10
N ARG A 231 -5.22 3.64 -9.31
CA ARG A 231 -5.79 2.63 -10.21
C ARG A 231 -4.74 2.05 -11.13
N HIS A 232 -3.81 2.88 -11.57
CA HIS A 232 -2.72 2.47 -12.44
C HIS A 232 -1.45 3.24 -12.13
N ARG A 233 -0.32 2.60 -12.38
CA ARG A 233 1.01 3.17 -12.19
C ARG A 233 1.89 2.69 -13.32
N GLU A 234 2.57 3.63 -13.96
CA GLU A 234 3.60 3.37 -14.95
C GLU A 234 4.93 3.81 -14.35
N ASP A 235 5.90 2.91 -14.22
CA ASP A 235 7.25 3.20 -13.77
C ASP A 235 8.23 2.85 -14.90
N ILE A 236 8.95 3.85 -15.40
CA ILE A 236 9.88 3.74 -16.52
C ILE A 236 11.29 4.04 -16.01
N PRO A 237 12.20 3.06 -15.96
CA PRO A 237 13.59 3.29 -15.56
C PRO A 237 14.33 4.08 -16.65
N LEU A 238 15.08 5.12 -16.26
CA LEU A 238 15.94 5.88 -17.17
C LEU A 238 17.34 5.23 -17.22
N ASP A 239 17.57 4.42 -18.25
CA ASP A 239 18.85 3.78 -18.48
C ASP A 239 19.91 4.80 -18.92
N HIS A 240 20.94 4.98 -18.10
CA HIS A 240 22.12 5.75 -18.47
C HIS A 240 23.08 4.87 -19.27
N GLN A 241 22.73 4.52 -20.52
CA GLN A 241 23.68 3.84 -21.40
C GLN A 241 24.69 4.82 -21.98
N GLY A 242 25.95 4.64 -21.59
CA GLY A 242 27.13 4.84 -22.44
C GLY A 242 27.52 6.27 -22.80
N GLU A 243 28.79 6.61 -22.56
CA GLU A 243 29.49 7.67 -23.29
C GLU A 243 29.25 7.46 -24.81
N ASP A 244 28.86 8.53 -25.52
CA ASP A 244 28.54 8.61 -26.96
C ASP A 244 27.08 8.47 -27.40
N SER A 245 26.24 9.46 -27.07
CA SER A 245 25.33 10.10 -28.06
C SER A 245 24.56 11.27 -27.49
N ARG A 246 24.40 12.30 -28.32
CA ARG A 246 23.79 13.60 -28.00
C ARG A 246 22.26 13.51 -27.92
N ASN A 247 21.70 12.79 -26.96
CA ASN A 247 20.31 12.92 -26.51
C ASN A 247 20.15 12.17 -25.18
N VAL A 248 20.43 12.85 -24.07
CA VAL A 248 19.94 12.39 -22.77
C VAL A 248 18.41 12.45 -22.87
N GLU A 249 17.72 11.31 -22.82
CA GLU A 249 16.26 11.30 -22.69
C GLU A 249 15.91 11.97 -21.36
N SER A 250 15.71 13.29 -21.41
CA SER A 250 15.26 14.08 -20.27
C SER A 250 13.94 13.48 -19.80
N ILE A 251 13.69 13.48 -18.49
CA ILE A 251 12.40 13.20 -17.85
C ILE A 251 11.24 13.86 -18.63
N ASP A 252 11.50 15.03 -19.23
CA ASP A 252 10.54 15.80 -20.00
C ASP A 252 10.10 15.14 -21.32
N CYS A 253 10.90 14.24 -21.92
CA CYS A 253 10.52 13.49 -23.13
C CYS A 253 9.46 12.41 -22.85
N LEU A 254 9.37 11.95 -21.60
CA LEU A 254 8.37 10.95 -21.17
C LEU A 254 7.05 11.60 -20.70
N ARG A 255 7.04 12.93 -20.50
CA ARG A 255 5.84 13.66 -20.09
C ARG A 255 4.83 13.70 -21.24
N LYS A 256 3.60 13.25 -20.96
CA LYS A 256 2.47 13.39 -21.87
C LYS A 256 1.69 14.69 -21.64
N PHE A 257 1.91 15.35 -20.51
CA PHE A 257 1.24 16.59 -20.12
C PHE A 257 2.24 17.75 -19.99
N SER A 258 1.93 18.88 -20.62
CA SER A 258 2.72 20.12 -20.53
C SER A 258 2.30 20.92 -19.30
N GLY A 259 2.87 20.56 -18.14
CA GLY A 259 2.50 21.15 -16.85
C GLY A 259 1.34 20.44 -16.16
N PHE A 260 0.85 21.02 -15.06
CA PHE A 260 -0.27 20.47 -14.29
C PHE A 260 -1.47 21.40 -14.33
N GLU A 261 -2.61 20.91 -14.81
CA GLU A 261 -3.82 21.72 -15.00
C GLU A 261 -5.07 21.10 -14.37
N GLU A 262 -6.05 21.95 -14.06
CA GLU A 262 -7.37 21.46 -13.63
C GLU A 262 -8.27 21.31 -14.86
N ALA A 263 -8.50 20.07 -15.28
CA ALA A 263 -9.33 19.76 -16.43
C ALA A 263 -10.82 19.87 -16.04
N VAL A 264 -11.44 20.99 -16.42
CA VAL A 264 -12.88 21.23 -16.20
C VAL A 264 -13.63 20.99 -17.51
N PHE A 265 -14.25 19.82 -17.64
CA PHE A 265 -15.19 19.48 -18.70
C PHE A 265 -16.59 20.01 -18.41
N ASP A 266 -17.35 20.33 -19.45
CA ASP A 266 -18.69 20.90 -19.30
C ASP A 266 -19.63 19.93 -18.55
N PRO A 267 -20.36 20.38 -17.51
CA PRO A 267 -21.21 19.48 -16.75
C PRO A 267 -22.38 18.95 -17.58
N HIS A 268 -22.56 17.63 -17.63
CA HIS A 268 -23.74 16.99 -18.25
C HIS A 268 -24.74 16.51 -17.17
N GLY A 269 -26.04 16.77 -17.40
CA GLY A 269 -27.16 16.28 -16.60
C GLY A 269 -27.81 17.29 -15.64
N ASN A 270 -29.06 17.01 -15.25
CA ASN A 270 -29.96 17.88 -14.44
C ASN A 270 -29.42 18.41 -13.10
N ARG A 271 -28.23 17.97 -12.65
CA ARG A 271 -27.60 18.35 -11.39
C ARG A 271 -26.21 18.99 -11.53
N GLY A 272 -25.71 19.24 -12.74
CA GLY A 272 -24.50 20.05 -13.00
C GLY A 272 -23.19 19.59 -12.32
N ASN A 273 -23.15 18.36 -11.79
CA ASN A 273 -22.06 17.86 -10.93
C ASN A 273 -21.40 16.59 -11.49
N HIS A 274 -21.85 16.11 -12.65
CA HIS A 274 -21.25 14.98 -13.35
C HIS A 274 -20.42 15.51 -14.51
N MET A 275 -19.13 15.17 -14.50
CA MET A 275 -18.26 15.49 -15.63
C MET A 275 -18.60 14.55 -16.79
N ASP A 276 -18.50 15.07 -18.01
CA ASP A 276 -18.71 14.30 -19.23
C ASP A 276 -17.55 13.30 -19.43
N LEU A 277 -17.84 12.01 -19.24
CA LEU A 277 -16.86 10.94 -19.42
C LEU A 277 -16.41 10.81 -20.87
N GLY A 278 -17.23 11.24 -21.84
CA GLY A 278 -16.86 11.27 -23.26
C GLY A 278 -15.80 12.33 -23.54
N GLN A 279 -15.91 13.51 -22.92
CA GLN A 279 -14.88 14.55 -23.00
C GLN A 279 -13.57 14.12 -22.31
N LEU A 280 -13.67 13.40 -21.17
CA LEU A 280 -12.48 12.79 -20.55
C LEU A 280 -11.82 11.76 -21.48
N TYR A 281 -12.60 10.92 -22.17
CA TYR A 281 -12.06 9.96 -23.12
C TYR A 281 -11.35 10.65 -24.29
N GLN A 282 -11.96 11.69 -24.87
CA GLN A 282 -11.35 12.49 -25.94
C GLN A 282 -10.04 13.14 -25.47
N PHE A 283 -10.04 13.75 -24.28
CA PHE A 283 -8.85 14.34 -23.66
C PHE A 283 -7.74 13.31 -23.46
N LEU A 284 -8.06 12.12 -22.94
CA LEU A 284 -7.07 11.04 -22.79
C LEU A 284 -6.55 10.54 -24.13
N ASN A 285 -7.41 10.49 -25.16
CA ASN A 285 -7.04 10.05 -26.50
C ASN A 285 -6.08 11.04 -27.18
N GLU A 286 -6.33 12.34 -27.07
CA GLU A 286 -5.43 13.40 -27.57
C GLU A 286 -4.03 13.33 -26.94
N LYS A 287 -3.95 12.84 -25.70
CA LYS A 287 -2.69 12.67 -24.95
C LYS A 287 -2.09 11.27 -25.10
N GLY A 288 -2.69 10.38 -25.91
CA GLY A 288 -2.21 9.01 -26.12
C GLY A 288 -2.30 8.12 -24.87
N CYS A 289 -3.34 8.29 -24.06
CA CYS A 289 -3.60 7.59 -22.79
C CYS A 289 -5.00 6.94 -22.75
N CYS A 290 -5.60 6.63 -23.90
CA CYS A 290 -6.96 6.11 -24.01
C CYS A 290 -7.16 4.80 -23.24
N ASP A 291 -6.15 3.93 -23.17
CA ASP A 291 -6.18 2.63 -22.47
C ASP A 291 -6.52 2.76 -20.98
N VAL A 292 -6.13 3.89 -20.36
CA VAL A 292 -6.34 4.13 -18.93
C VAL A 292 -7.83 4.36 -18.62
N PHE A 293 -8.63 4.79 -19.60
CA PHE A 293 -10.07 4.94 -19.44
C PHE A 293 -10.73 3.60 -19.04
N GLN A 294 -10.33 2.50 -19.70
CA GLN A 294 -10.80 1.16 -19.36
C GLN A 294 -10.33 0.75 -17.96
N ILE A 295 -9.11 1.15 -17.54
CA ILE A 295 -8.59 0.84 -16.21
C ILE A 295 -9.37 1.59 -15.11
N TYR A 296 -9.84 2.81 -15.38
CA TYR A 296 -10.65 3.57 -14.42
C TYR A 296 -12.07 3.02 -14.25
N PHE A 297 -12.71 2.62 -15.36
CA PHE A 297 -14.16 2.37 -15.40
C PHE A 297 -14.57 0.93 -15.76
N GLY A 298 -13.64 0.10 -16.24
CA GLY A 298 -13.92 -1.26 -16.68
C GLY A 298 -14.77 -1.35 -17.96
N ILE A 299 -14.85 -0.27 -18.73
CA ILE A 299 -15.66 -0.16 -19.94
C ILE A 299 -14.75 0.32 -21.08
N GLU A 300 -14.83 -0.33 -22.24
CA GLU A 300 -14.18 0.17 -23.47
C GLU A 300 -14.85 1.48 -23.90
N GLY A 301 -14.07 2.53 -24.11
CA GLY A 301 -14.57 3.83 -24.57
C GLY A 301 -15.35 3.66 -25.88
N ARG A 302 -16.60 4.11 -25.90
CA ARG A 302 -17.47 4.13 -27.09
C ARG A 302 -17.77 5.56 -27.47
#